data_AF-A0A381XAT5-F1
#
_entry.id   AF-A0A381XAT5-F1
#
_cell.length_a   1.000
_cell.length_b   1.000
_cell.length_c   1.000
_cell.angle_alpha   90.00
_cell.angle_beta   90.00
_cell.angle_gamma   90.00
#
_symmetry.space_group_name_H-M   'P 1'
#
loop_
_entity.id
_entity.type
_entity.pdbx_description
1 polymer ?
#
loop_
_entity_poly.entity_id
_entity_poly.type
_entity_poly.pdbx_seq_one_letter_code
_entity_poly.pdbx_strand_id
1 'polypeptide(L)' 'MKNGVANYTTDINLKNGTLYIKLKSSVLREELSYGKEKIVKLLNEKLKKDLIKKIVLR' A
#
# COMPACT_ATOMS: atom_id res chain seq x y z
N MET A 1 -11.42 3.72 -15.83
CA MET A 1 -11.84 2.87 -14.69
C MET A 1 -11.13 3.38 -13.43
N LYS A 2 -11.88 3.95 -12.48
CA LYS A 2 -11.31 4.56 -11.26
C LYS A 2 -10.73 3.45 -10.38
N ASN A 3 -9.42 3.46 -10.14
CA ASN A 3 -8.75 2.50 -9.26
C ASN A 3 -9.36 2.60 -7.85
N GLY A 4 -10.06 1.54 -7.43
CA GLY A 4 -10.84 1.49 -6.19
C GLY A 4 -10.03 1.94 -4.99
N VAL A 5 -8.86 1.34 -4.77
CA VAL A 5 -7.99 1.61 -3.60
C VAL A 5 -7.53 3.07 -3.52
N ALA A 6 -7.17 3.67 -4.66
CA ALA A 6 -6.66 5.05 -4.70
C ALA A 6 -7.69 6.08 -4.22
N ASN A 7 -8.99 5.82 -4.41
CA ASN A 7 -10.05 6.71 -3.95
C ASN A 7 -10.20 6.73 -2.41
N TYR A 8 -9.74 5.69 -1.73
CA TYR A 8 -9.82 5.57 -0.28
C TYR A 8 -8.48 5.84 0.40
N THR A 9 -7.40 5.97 -0.37
CA THR A 9 -6.09 6.39 0.11
C THR A 9 -6.06 7.90 0.29
N THR A 10 -5.81 8.31 1.53
CA THR A 10 -5.64 9.72 1.90
C THR A 10 -4.20 10.18 1.89
N ASP A 11 -3.28 9.27 2.17
CA ASP A 11 -1.88 9.63 2.34
C ASP A 11 -0.99 8.41 2.11
N ILE A 12 0.17 8.63 1.51
CA ILE A 12 1.18 7.60 1.23
C ILE A 12 2.56 8.17 1.59
N ASN A 13 3.27 7.48 2.48
CA ASN A 13 4.59 7.91 2.95
C ASN A 13 5.55 6.72 3.02
N LEU A 14 6.71 6.81 2.36
CA LEU A 14 7.77 5.81 2.45
C LEU A 14 8.86 6.29 3.41
N LYS A 15 9.05 5.60 4.53
CA LYS A 15 10.08 5.92 5.52
C LYS A 15 10.83 4.65 5.95
N ASN A 16 12.15 4.66 5.83
CA ASN A 16 13.04 3.54 6.18
C ASN A 16 12.56 2.19 5.60
N GLY A 17 12.10 2.18 4.34
CA GLY A 17 11.58 0.99 3.67
C GLY A 17 10.21 0.52 4.16
N THR A 18 9.53 1.28 5.02
CA THR A 18 8.14 1.03 5.40
C THR A 18 7.24 2.03 4.69
N LEU A 19 6.28 1.50 3.92
CA LEU A 19 5.26 2.28 3.23
C LEU A 19 4.03 2.40 4.13
N TYR A 20 3.79 3.60 4.63
CA TYR A 20 2.61 3.97 5.40
C TYR A 20 1.53 4.42 4.44
N ILE A 21 0.37 3.78 4.50
CA ILE A 21 -0.80 4.12 3.68
C ILE A 21 -1.95 4.43 4.63
N LYS A 22 -2.48 5.64 4.55
CA LYS A 22 -3.64 6.04 5.34
C LYS A 22 -4.91 5.85 4.52
N LEU A 23 -5.83 5.02 5.00
CA LEU A 23 -7.08 4.69 4.32
C LEU A 23 -8.28 5.22 5.12
N LYS A 24 -9.25 5.84 4.43
CA LYS A 24 -10.51 6.28 5.06
C LYS A 24 -11.42 5.11 5.46
N SER A 25 -11.37 4.01 4.71
CA SER A 25 -12.23 2.85 4.91
C SER A 25 -11.52 1.76 5.70
N SER A 26 -12.14 1.34 6.80
CA SER A 26 -11.70 0.19 7.61
C SER A 26 -11.86 -1.14 6.86
N VAL A 27 -12.95 -1.30 6.09
CA VAL A 27 -13.22 -2.53 5.32
C VAL A 27 -12.13 -2.76 4.27
N LEU A 28 -11.79 -1.71 3.51
CA LEU A 28 -10.72 -1.81 2.51
C LEU A 28 -9.36 -2.03 3.14
N ARG A 29 -9.13 -1.49 4.34
CA ARG A 29 -7.90 -1.74 5.09
C ARG A 29 -7.74 -3.23 5.39
N GLU A 30 -8.83 -3.89 5.78
CA GLU A 30 -8.84 -5.30 6.10
C GLU A 30 -8.61 -6.16 4.85
N GLU A 31 -9.35 -5.91 3.78
CA GLU A 31 -9.15 -6.59 2.49
C GLU A 31 -7.72 -6.42 1.95
N LEU A 32 -7.18 -5.20 2.00
CA LEU A 32 -5.82 -4.92 1.55
C LEU A 32 -4.76 -5.53 2.46
N SER A 33 -5.08 -5.81 3.73
CA SER A 33 -4.16 -6.46 4.66
C SER A 33 -3.82 -7.89 4.22
N TYR A 34 -4.79 -8.60 3.62
CA TYR A 34 -4.60 -9.94 3.05
C TYR A 34 -3.76 -9.90 1.76
N GLY A 35 -3.80 -8.79 1.02
CA GLY A 35 -3.07 -8.58 -0.23
C GLY A 35 -1.72 -7.86 -0.09
N LYS A 36 -1.30 -7.46 1.12
CA LYS A 36 -0.16 -6.55 1.34
C LYS A 36 1.15 -7.03 0.73
N GLU A 37 1.44 -8.34 0.79
CA GLU A 37 2.69 -8.90 0.25
C GLU A 37 2.74 -8.81 -1.27
N LYS A 38 1.62 -9.10 -1.93
CA LYS A 38 1.49 -8.95 -3.38
C LYS A 38 1.66 -7.50 -3.80
N ILE A 39 1.14 -6.55 -3.01
CA ILE A 39 1.30 -5.12 -3.25
C ILE A 39 2.76 -4.70 -3.12
N VAL A 40 3.47 -5.15 -2.07
CA VAL A 40 4.91 -4.88 -1.90
C VAL A 40 5.68 -5.35 -3.14
N LYS A 41 5.46 -6.60 -3.56
CA LYS A 41 6.14 -7.18 -4.72
C LYS A 41 5.87 -6.37 -5.99
N LEU A 42 4.60 -6.11 -6.30
CA LEU A 42 4.22 -5.35 -7.50
C LEU A 42 4.79 -3.91 -7.50
N LEU A 43 4.85 -3.26 -6.34
CA LEU A 43 5.41 -1.92 -6.24
C LEU A 43 6.94 -1.94 -6.43
N ASN A 44 7.66 -2.84 -5.78
CA ASN A 44 9.11 -2.98 -5.98
C ASN A 44 9.44 -3.38 -7.43
N GLU A 45 8.66 -4.27 -8.04
CA GLU A 45 8.81 -4.66 -9.45
C GLU A 45 8.63 -3.44 -10.38
N LYS A 46 7.59 -2.63 -10.16
CA LYS A 46 7.36 -1.40 -10.94
C LYS A 46 8.45 -0.36 -10.74
N LEU A 47 9.00 -0.26 -9.53
CA LEU A 47 10.10 0.64 -9.20
C LEU A 47 11.46 0.09 -9.64
N LYS A 48 11.53 -1.16 -10.10
CA LYS A 48 12.75 -1.92 -10.41
C LYS A 48 13.79 -1.87 -9.27
N LYS A 49 13.33 -1.71 -8.03
CA LYS A 49 14.15 -1.58 -6.83
C LYS A 49 13.42 -2.18 -5.63
N ASP A 50 14.16 -2.88 -4.79
CA ASP A 50 13.64 -3.42 -3.53
C ASP A 50 13.68 -2.36 -2.42
N LEU A 51 12.76 -1.39 -2.51
CA LEU A 51 12.69 -0.25 -1.59
C LEU A 51 11.67 -0.48 -0.47
N ILE A 52 10.53 -1.08 -0.81
CA ILE A 52 9.43 -1.30 0.13
C ILE A 52 9.63 -2.67 0.76
N LYS A 53 9.91 -2.70 2.06
CA LYS A 53 10.07 -3.92 2.86
C LYS A 53 8.81 -4.28 3.63
N LYS A 54 8.00 -3.27 3.96
CA LYS A 54 6.80 -3.43 4.79
C LYS A 54 5.74 -2.42 4.40
N ILE A 55 4.47 -2.81 4.49
CA ILE A 55 3.33 -1.90 4.40
C ILE A 55 2.65 -1.80 5.77
N VAL A 56 2.31 -0.59 6.18
CA VAL A 56 1.52 -0.30 7.36
C VAL A 56 0.29 0.47 6.92
N LEU A 57 -0.88 -0.13 7.10
CA LEU A 57 -2.16 0.51 6.79
C LEU A 57 -2.71 1.19 8.04
N ARG A 58 -3.03 2.48 7.97
CA ARG A 58 -3.53 3.31 9.09
C ARG A 58 -4.86 3.97 8.78
#